data_AF-A0A7X8CGH7-F1
#
_entry.id   AF-A0A7X8CGH7-F1
#
_cell.length_a   1.000
_cell.length_b   1.000
_cell.length_c   1.000
_cell.angle_alpha   90.00
_cell.angle_beta   90.00
_cell.angle_gamma   90.00
#
_symmetry.space_group_name_H-M   'P 1'
#
loop_
_entity.id
_entity.type
_entity.pdbx_description
1 polymer ?
#
loop_
_entity_poly.entity_id
_entity_poly.type
_entity_poly.pdbx_seq_one_letter_code
_entity_poly.pdbx_strand_id
1 'polypeptide(L)' 'MDINNLIESKIAKIRPFINRHGGDIEFVKFEEGYVYVKMHGACKGCAYLDQTLTYGVENLLMEEVPGVIGVILVQ' A
#
# COMPACT_ATOMS: atom_id res chain seq x y z
N MET A 1 20.96 -3.98 -1.98
CA MET A 1 19.87 -3.10 -1.52
C MET A 1 18.58 -3.84 -1.78
N ASP A 2 17.95 -4.31 -0.73
CA ASP A 2 16.73 -5.12 -0.80
C ASP A 2 15.53 -4.22 -1.12
N ILE A 3 14.82 -4.53 -2.21
CA ILE A 3 13.63 -3.81 -2.65
C ILE A 3 12.54 -3.76 -1.57
N ASN A 4 12.48 -4.81 -0.74
CA ASN A 4 11.58 -4.91 0.41
C ASN A 4 11.77 -3.73 1.38
N ASN A 5 13.02 -3.41 1.72
CA ASN A 5 13.31 -2.33 2.66
C ASN A 5 12.96 -0.95 2.07
N LEU A 6 13.13 -0.79 0.75
CA LEU A 6 12.69 0.43 0.05
C LEU A 6 11.17 0.58 0.15
N ILE A 7 10.42 -0.48 -0.16
CA ILE A 7 8.96 -0.51 -0.09
C ILE A 7 8.49 -0.23 1.34
N GLU A 8 9.06 -0.90 2.34
CA GLU A 8 8.73 -0.69 3.76
C GLU A 8 8.97 0.75 4.20
N SER A 9 10.09 1.35 3.80
CA SER A 9 10.41 2.76 4.10
C SER A 9 9.39 3.72 3.47
N LYS A 10 8.94 3.45 2.24
CA LYS A 10 7.90 4.25 1.57
C LYS A 10 6.54 4.08 2.27
N ILE A 11 6.15 2.83 2.56
CA ILE A 11 4.90 2.50 3.27
C ILE A 11 4.87 3.15 4.67
N ALA A 12 5.99 3.12 5.40
CA ALA A 12 6.10 3.76 6.71
C ALA A 12 5.85 5.28 6.66
N LYS A 13 6.18 5.95 5.54
CA LYS A 13 5.91 7.38 5.35
C LYS A 13 4.44 7.70 5.08
N ILE A 14 3.72 6.83 4.35
CA ILE A 14 2.28 7.00 4.06
C ILE A 14 1.38 6.47 5.20
N ARG A 15 1.87 5.52 6.01
CA ARG A 15 1.16 4.97 7.17
C ARG A 15 0.51 6.02 8.09
N PRO A 16 1.19 7.10 8.52
CA PRO A 16 0.55 8.14 9.33
C PRO A 16 -0.56 8.90 8.60
N PHE A 17 -0.50 9.04 7.27
CA PHE A 17 -1.58 9.64 6.49
C PHE A 17 -2.80 8.72 6.47
N ILE A 18 -2.60 7.43 6.20
CA ILE A 18 -3.68 6.43 6.17
C ILE A 18 -4.33 6.31 7.57
N ASN A 19 -3.53 6.32 8.64
CA ASN A 19 -4.02 6.36 10.03
C ASN A 19 -4.87 7.59 10.34
N ARG A 20 -4.54 8.77 9.77
CA ARG A 20 -5.40 9.96 9.90
C ARG A 20 -6.74 9.80 9.19
N HIS A 21 -6.80 9.02 8.12
CA HIS A 21 -8.03 8.64 7.44
C HIS A 21 -8.78 7.49 8.14
N GLY A 22 -8.26 6.99 9.27
CA GLY A 22 -8.85 5.91 10.06
C GLY A 22 -8.49 4.50 9.57
N GLY A 23 -7.56 4.37 8.62
CA GLY A 23 -7.06 3.08 8.18
C GLY A 23 -5.63 2.80 8.59
N ASP A 24 -5.15 1.61 8.31
CA ASP A 24 -3.76 1.21 8.49
C ASP A 24 -3.34 0.40 7.28
N ILE A 25 -2.04 0.43 6.99
CA ILE A 25 -1.42 -0.34 5.90
C ILE A 25 -0.21 -1.07 6.46
N GLU A 26 -0.08 -2.33 6.11
CA GLU A 26 1.03 -3.20 6.51
C GLU A 26 1.61 -3.87 5.27
N PHE A 27 2.94 -3.83 5.14
CA PHE A 27 3.64 -4.56 4.09
C PHE A 27 3.75 -6.04 4.48
N VAL A 28 3.37 -6.93 3.55
CA VAL A 28 3.41 -8.38 3.78
C VAL A 28 4.57 -9.00 3.02
N LYS A 29 4.65 -8.79 1.70
CA LYS A 29 5.73 -9.31 0.85
C LYS A 29 5.76 -8.61 -0.49
N PHE A 30 6.85 -8.76 -1.22
CA PHE A 30 6.97 -8.36 -2.63
C PHE A 30 7.38 -9.57 -3.46
N GLU A 31 6.61 -9.90 -4.49
CA GLU A 31 6.82 -11.09 -5.31
C GLU A 31 6.32 -10.84 -6.74
N GLU A 32 7.10 -11.24 -7.74
CA GLU A 32 6.77 -11.09 -9.17
C GLU A 32 6.39 -9.65 -9.60
N GLY A 33 6.95 -8.65 -8.93
CA GLY A 33 6.61 -7.24 -9.19
C GLY A 33 5.37 -6.75 -8.46
N TYR A 34 4.67 -7.60 -7.70
CA TYR A 34 3.50 -7.20 -6.93
C TYR A 34 3.83 -7.01 -5.46
N VAL A 35 3.41 -5.88 -4.90
CA VAL A 35 3.52 -5.56 -3.48
C VAL A 35 2.26 -6.04 -2.77
N TYR A 36 2.40 -7.03 -1.91
CA TYR A 36 1.31 -7.53 -1.08
C TYR A 36 1.24 -6.68 0.19
N VAL A 37 0.11 -6.01 0.38
CA VAL A 37 -0.15 -5.19 1.57
C VAL A 37 -1.47 -5.60 2.21
N LYS A 38 -1.51 -5.47 3.53
CA LYS A 38 -2.71 -5.68 4.32
C LYS A 38 -3.22 -4.33 4.80
N MET A 39 -4.45 -3.98 4.43
CA MET A 39 -5.09 -2.75 4.90
C MET A 39 -6.08 -3.05 6.02
N HIS A 40 -6.07 -2.23 7.07
CA HIS A 40 -6.92 -2.38 8.26
C HIS A 40 -7.68 -1.08 8.57
N GLY A 41 -9.01 -1.04 8.41
CA GLY A 41 -9.86 0.14 8.73
C GLY A 41 -9.75 1.28 7.69
N ALA A 42 -10.54 2.36 7.69
CA ALA A 42 -11.87 2.60 8.23
C ALA A 42 -12.82 2.89 7.04
N CYS A 43 -13.24 1.83 6.35
CA CYS A 43 -14.48 1.88 5.60
C CYS A 43 -15.11 0.49 5.53
N LYS A 44 -15.59 -0.01 6.68
CA LYS A 44 -16.58 -1.10 6.72
C LYS A 44 -17.93 -0.72 6.03
N GLY A 45 -18.00 0.34 5.21
CA GLY A 45 -19.26 0.88 4.69
C GLY A 45 -19.23 1.73 3.41
N CYS A 46 -18.08 2.21 2.89
CA CYS A 46 -18.03 2.87 1.58
C CYS A 46 -17.14 2.07 0.62
N ALA A 47 -17.76 1.13 -0.12
CA ALA A 47 -17.13 0.34 -1.18
C ALA A 47 -16.44 1.17 -2.29
N TYR A 48 -16.57 2.50 -2.28
CA TYR A 48 -16.00 3.42 -3.26
C TYR A 48 -14.69 4.10 -2.81
N LEU A 49 -14.42 4.16 -1.50
CA LEU A 49 -13.24 4.85 -0.95
C LEU A 49 -12.00 3.94 -0.94
N ASP A 50 -12.18 2.64 -0.71
CA ASP A 50 -11.08 1.66 -0.69
C ASP A 50 -10.31 1.64 -2.02
N GLN A 51 -11.01 1.64 -3.15
CA GLN A 51 -10.33 1.56 -4.45
C GLN A 51 -9.50 2.81 -4.76
N THR A 52 -10.01 4.01 -4.47
CA THR A 52 -9.30 5.27 -4.79
C THR A 52 -8.03 5.42 -3.95
N LEU A 53 -8.08 5.05 -2.67
CA LEU A 53 -6.93 5.16 -1.77
C LEU A 53 -5.84 4.16 -2.14
N THR A 54 -6.22 2.90 -2.40
CA THR A 54 -5.28 1.87 -2.84
C THR A 54 -4.66 2.22 -4.19
N TYR A 55 -5.44 2.76 -5.15
CA TYR A 55 -4.90 3.24 -6.43
C TYR A 55 -3.85 4.34 -6.26
N GLY A 56 -4.07 5.28 -5.34
CA GLY A 56 -3.10 6.35 -5.07
C GLY A 56 -1.79 5.83 -4.51
N VAL A 57 -1.87 4.86 -3.59
CA VAL A 57 -0.68 4.19 -3.01
C VAL A 57 0.03 3.33 -4.05
N GLU A 58 -0.72 2.63 -4.89
CA GLU A 58 -0.20 1.80 -5.97
C GLU A 58 0.58 2.63 -7.00
N ASN A 59 -0.01 3.71 -7.51
CA ASN A 59 0.68 4.60 -8.45
C ASN A 59 1.95 5.18 -7.84
N LEU A 60 1.88 5.64 -6.59
CA LEU A 60 3.05 6.17 -5.90
C LEU A 60 4.18 5.13 -5.80
N LEU A 61 3.84 3.89 -5.44
CA LEU A 61 4.83 2.80 -5.35
C LEU A 61 5.39 2.43 -6.72
N MET A 62 4.58 2.40 -7.78
CA MET A 62 5.06 2.18 -9.15
C MET A 62 6.01 3.28 -9.64
N GLU A 63 5.74 4.55 -9.33
CA GLU A 63 6.61 5.67 -9.71
C GLU A 63 7.88 5.73 -8.86
N GLU A 64 7.80 5.43 -7.57
CA GLU A 64 8.93 5.56 -6.64
C GLU A 64 9.81 4.30 -6.53
N VAL A 65 9.30 3.13 -6.94
CA VAL A 65 10.00 1.84 -6.83
C VAL A 65 10.08 1.15 -8.20
N PRO A 66 11.25 1.16 -8.85
CA PRO A 66 11.41 0.49 -10.14
C PRO A 66 11.27 -1.02 -9.97
N GLY A 67 10.34 -1.62 -10.73
CA GLY A 67 10.03 -3.05 -10.69
C GLY A 67 8.71 -3.39 -10.01
N VAL A 68 8.00 -2.42 -9.44
CA VAL A 68 6.61 -2.60 -9.01
C VAL A 68 5.68 -2.52 -10.22
N ILE A 69 4.83 -3.53 -10.36
CA ILE A 69 3.78 -3.67 -11.38
C ILE A 69 2.42 -3.30 -10.79
N GLY A 70 2.23 -3.49 -9.48
CA GLY A 70 1.00 -3.16 -8.78
C GLY A 70 1.00 -3.55 -7.31
N VAL A 71 -0.10 -3.27 -6.64
CA VAL A 71 -0.32 -3.56 -5.22
C VAL A 71 -1.50 -4.52 -5.07
N ILE A 72 -1.29 -5.62 -4.36
CA ILE A 72 -2.32 -6.61 -4.07
C ILE A 72 -2.72 -6.47 -2.60
N LEU A 73 -4.01 -6.23 -2.37
CA LEU A 73 -4.59 -6.29 -1.04
C LEU A 73 -4.78 -7.74 -0.62
N VAL A 74 -4.16 -8.12 0.50
CA VAL A 74 -4.43 -9.40 1.15
C VAL A 74 -5.40 -9.20 2.32
N GLN A 75 -6.37 -10.10 2.46
CA GLN A 75 -7.38 -10.07 3.52
C GLN A 75 -6.86 -10.77 4.80
#